data_AF-A0A975TW06-F1
#
_entry.id   AF-A0A975TW06-F1
#
_cell.length_a   1.000
_cell.length_b   1.000
_cell.length_c   1.000
_cell.angle_alpha   90.00
_cell.angle_beta   90.00
_cell.angle_gamma   90.00
#
_symmetry.space_group_name_H-M   'P 1'
#
loop_
_entity.id
_entity.type
_entity.pdbx_description
1 polymer ?
#
loop_
_entity_poly.entity_id
_entity_poly.type
_entity_poly.pdbx_seq_one_letter_code
_entity_poly.pdbx_strand_id
1 'polypeptide(L)'
;MRALALILTLLAGPLAAQSWGDGAPDTPRFEVCLPEQMAAFEQALQTPGYGADWAVGSINVHWVQHCGYLAMGICQVSDNSLICQRRLRAAFEARAAQMRALLSAPDGVEGPLAPLYARVHTLAHGTNAGDDCAGWDYRRGLWCDSFQAALKFEEAVWAWQLARLMGVMGPLDWDALADLGDAR
;
A
#
# COMPACT_ATOMS: atom_id res chain seq x y z
N MET A 1 -44.84 -34.45 22.02
CA MET A 1 -43.77 -33.47 22.34
C MET A 1 -43.02 -33.19 21.04
N ARG A 2 -43.26 -32.04 20.41
CA ARG A 2 -42.63 -31.62 19.15
C ARG A 2 -41.41 -30.76 19.51
N ALA A 3 -40.21 -31.28 19.29
CA ALA A 3 -38.98 -30.50 19.41
C ALA A 3 -38.86 -29.61 18.17
N LEU A 4 -39.05 -28.29 18.34
CA LEU A 4 -38.74 -27.29 17.34
C LEU A 4 -37.23 -27.15 17.26
N ALA A 5 -36.63 -27.58 16.15
CA ALA A 5 -35.25 -27.28 15.81
C ALA A 5 -35.18 -25.84 15.27
N LEU A 6 -34.74 -24.88 16.08
CA LEU A 6 -34.34 -23.56 15.61
C LEU A 6 -32.91 -23.65 15.08
N ILE A 7 -32.79 -23.77 13.76
CA ILE A 7 -31.53 -23.54 13.04
C ILE A 7 -31.32 -22.03 13.01
N LEU A 8 -30.43 -21.51 13.86
CA LEU A 8 -29.86 -20.18 13.68
C LEU A 8 -28.97 -20.21 12.44
N THR A 9 -29.52 -19.85 11.28
CA THR A 9 -28.72 -19.41 10.14
C THR A 9 -28.11 -18.07 10.49
N LEU A 10 -26.92 -18.10 11.09
CA LEU A 10 -25.96 -17.00 11.09
C LEU A 10 -25.65 -16.69 9.62
N LEU A 11 -26.39 -15.73 9.07
CA LEU A 11 -26.07 -15.07 7.83
C LEU A 11 -24.70 -14.43 7.99
N ALA A 12 -23.66 -15.14 7.55
CA ALA A 12 -22.41 -14.53 7.13
C ALA A 12 -22.73 -13.65 5.92
N GLY A 13 -23.22 -12.44 6.20
CA GLY A 13 -23.28 -11.41 5.19
C GLY A 13 -21.85 -11.17 4.68
N PRO A 14 -21.66 -10.92 3.38
CA PRO A 14 -20.35 -10.50 2.89
C PRO A 14 -19.94 -9.30 3.72
N LEU A 15 -18.79 -9.40 4.40
CA LEU A 15 -18.08 -8.25 4.92
C LEU A 15 -17.82 -7.37 3.70
N ALA A 16 -18.70 -6.39 3.46
CA ALA A 16 -18.48 -5.39 2.44
C ALA A 16 -17.12 -4.78 2.76
N ALA A 17 -16.17 -4.87 1.82
CA ALA A 17 -14.86 -4.26 1.90
C ALA A 17 -15.00 -2.88 2.54
N GLN A 18 -14.54 -2.74 3.79
CA GLN A 18 -14.69 -1.50 4.52
C GLN A 18 -13.86 -0.46 3.79
N SER A 19 -14.53 0.56 3.23
CA SER A 19 -13.86 1.61 2.46
C SER A 19 -12.96 2.46 3.34
N TRP A 20 -11.78 2.83 2.84
CA TRP A 20 -10.80 3.53 3.64
C TRP A 20 -11.02 5.03 3.40
N GLY A 21 -11.41 5.74 4.46
CA GLY A 21 -11.93 7.11 4.36
C GLY A 21 -13.44 7.12 4.29
N ASP A 22 -14.09 7.65 5.34
CA ASP A 22 -15.52 7.96 5.29
C ASP A 22 -15.71 9.05 4.22
N GLY A 23 -16.36 8.65 3.12
CA GLY A 23 -16.28 9.27 1.79
C GLY A 23 -16.60 10.76 1.71
N ALA A 24 -15.68 11.51 1.11
CA ALA A 24 -16.07 12.63 0.27
C ALA A 24 -16.58 12.06 -1.08
N PRO A 25 -17.73 12.51 -1.62
CA PRO A 25 -18.31 11.96 -2.84
C PRO A 25 -17.38 11.98 -4.06
N ASP A 26 -16.42 12.92 -4.07
CA ASP A 26 -15.61 13.25 -5.24
C ASP A 26 -14.10 13.06 -5.03
N THR A 27 -13.67 12.40 -3.94
CA THR A 27 -12.23 12.11 -3.72
C THR A 27 -11.92 10.63 -3.93
N PRO A 28 -10.98 10.27 -4.83
CA PRO A 28 -10.59 8.88 -5.02
C PRO A 28 -10.15 8.26 -3.70
N ARG A 29 -10.75 7.12 -3.36
CA ARG A 29 -10.31 6.29 -2.23
C ARG A 29 -8.92 5.73 -2.51
N PHE A 30 -8.15 5.45 -1.48
CA PHE A 30 -6.79 4.90 -1.65
C PHE A 30 -6.82 3.60 -2.47
N GLU A 31 -7.81 2.76 -2.20
CA GLU A 31 -8.11 1.49 -2.90
C GLU A 31 -8.40 1.67 -4.39
N VAL A 32 -8.74 2.88 -4.84
CA VAL A 32 -8.99 3.18 -6.26
C VAL A 32 -7.79 3.89 -6.86
N CYS A 33 -7.28 4.92 -6.17
CA CYS A 33 -6.17 5.74 -6.63
C CYS A 33 -4.91 4.91 -6.87
N LEU A 34 -4.49 4.07 -5.93
CA LEU A 34 -3.21 3.37 -6.08
C LEU A 34 -3.23 2.33 -7.21
N PRO A 35 -4.24 1.45 -7.35
CA PRO A 35 -4.29 0.53 -8.49
C PRO A 35 -4.28 1.24 -9.85
N GLU A 36 -4.97 2.38 -9.99
CA GLU A 36 -4.93 3.19 -11.22
C GLU A 36 -3.52 3.70 -11.52
N GLN A 37 -2.83 4.23 -10.52
CA GLN A 37 -1.45 4.73 -10.68
C GLN A 37 -0.46 3.62 -11.03
N MET A 38 -0.67 2.42 -10.48
CA MET A 38 0.19 1.26 -10.74
C MET A 38 -0.10 0.64 -12.11
N ALA A 39 -1.36 0.65 -12.55
CA ALA A 39 -1.73 0.31 -13.92
C ALA A 39 -1.13 1.31 -14.93
N ALA A 40 -1.10 2.61 -14.59
CA ALA A 40 -0.46 3.63 -15.41
C ALA A 40 1.07 3.39 -15.53
N PHE A 41 1.73 2.97 -14.44
CA PHE A 41 3.13 2.54 -14.49
C PHE A 41 3.33 1.33 -15.42
N GLU A 42 2.50 0.29 -15.31
CA GLU A 42 2.56 -0.88 -16.20
C GLU A 42 2.33 -0.53 -17.67
N GLN A 43 1.41 0.41 -17.95
CA GLN A 43 1.21 0.95 -19.30
C GLN A 43 2.42 1.74 -19.79
N ALA A 44 3.05 2.53 -18.92
CA ALA A 44 4.25 3.30 -19.25
C ALA A 44 5.41 2.37 -19.65
N LEU A 45 5.57 1.22 -19.00
CA LEU A 45 6.55 0.19 -19.38
C LEU A 45 6.38 -0.34 -20.81
N GLN A 46 5.18 -0.26 -21.39
CA GLN A 46 4.92 -0.67 -22.79
C GLN A 46 5.31 0.40 -23.81
N THR A 47 5.64 1.61 -23.35
CA THR A 47 6.00 2.72 -24.23
C THR A 47 7.43 2.55 -24.72
N PRO A 48 7.70 2.56 -26.04
CA PRO A 48 9.06 2.45 -26.58
C PRO A 48 9.98 3.52 -25.99
N GLY A 49 11.13 3.09 -25.45
CA GLY A 49 12.11 3.99 -24.84
C GLY A 49 11.84 4.31 -23.36
N TYR A 50 10.71 3.92 -22.78
CA TYR A 50 10.48 4.07 -21.35
C TYR A 50 11.46 3.19 -20.56
N GLY A 51 12.18 3.79 -19.61
CA GLY A 51 13.20 3.09 -18.84
C GLY A 51 14.45 2.70 -19.62
N ALA A 52 14.57 3.07 -20.91
CA ALA A 52 15.71 2.69 -21.76
C ALA A 52 17.07 3.20 -21.22
N ASP A 53 17.05 4.34 -20.54
CA ASP A 53 18.23 4.93 -19.89
C ASP A 53 18.28 4.67 -18.38
N TRP A 54 17.39 3.84 -17.83
CA TRP A 54 17.28 3.53 -16.39
C TRP A 54 17.26 4.77 -15.49
N ALA A 55 16.76 5.89 -16.02
CA ALA A 55 16.68 7.12 -15.27
C ALA A 55 15.78 6.90 -14.05
N VAL A 56 16.18 7.42 -12.89
CA VAL A 56 15.33 7.47 -11.69
C VAL A 56 13.96 8.07 -11.99
N GLY A 57 13.82 8.90 -13.03
CA GLY A 57 12.54 9.43 -13.52
C GLY A 57 11.57 8.39 -14.12
N SER A 58 12.01 7.17 -14.44
CA SER A 58 11.13 6.05 -14.80
C SER A 58 10.58 5.30 -13.58
N ILE A 59 11.02 5.68 -12.38
CA ILE A 59 10.48 5.20 -11.11
C ILE A 59 9.46 6.25 -10.66
N ASN A 60 8.24 5.80 -10.37
CA ASN A 60 7.15 6.69 -10.02
C ASN A 60 6.45 6.22 -8.74
N VAL A 61 7.16 6.43 -7.63
CA VAL A 61 6.76 5.95 -6.30
C VAL A 61 5.96 6.99 -5.52
N HIS A 62 6.08 8.26 -5.92
CA HIS A 62 5.37 9.39 -5.31
C HIS A 62 3.84 9.26 -5.36
N TRP A 63 3.32 8.38 -6.20
CA TRP A 63 1.90 8.06 -6.28
C TRP A 63 1.36 7.38 -5.03
N VAL A 64 2.18 6.56 -4.37
CA VAL A 64 1.81 5.97 -3.07
C VAL A 64 1.63 7.07 -2.03
N GLN A 65 2.56 8.03 -1.97
CA GLN A 65 2.40 9.20 -1.10
C GLN A 65 1.19 10.04 -1.50
N HIS A 66 1.00 10.31 -2.80
CA HIS A 66 -0.11 11.14 -3.27
C HIS A 66 -1.47 10.55 -2.88
N CYS A 67 -1.70 9.28 -3.23
CA CYS A 67 -2.92 8.57 -2.87
C CYS A 67 -3.05 8.47 -1.33
N GLY A 68 -1.94 8.20 -0.63
CA GLY A 68 -1.93 8.09 0.82
C GLY A 68 -2.30 9.41 1.51
N TYR A 69 -1.74 10.53 1.07
CA TYR A 69 -2.05 11.86 1.58
C TYR A 69 -3.50 12.26 1.33
N LEU A 70 -4.06 11.93 0.17
CA LEU A 70 -5.48 12.15 -0.09
C LEU A 70 -6.35 11.41 0.94
N ALA A 71 -6.08 10.11 1.16
CA ALA A 71 -6.80 9.33 2.15
C ALA A 71 -6.63 9.86 3.59
N MET A 72 -5.43 10.27 3.95
CA MET A 72 -5.15 10.89 5.26
C MET A 72 -5.86 12.23 5.41
N GLY A 73 -5.95 13.03 4.36
CA GLY A 73 -6.69 14.29 4.32
C GLY A 73 -8.19 14.08 4.51
N ILE A 74 -8.77 13.09 3.82
CA ILE A 74 -10.18 12.67 4.02
C ILE A 74 -10.41 12.27 5.48
N CYS A 75 -9.55 11.42 6.03
CA CYS A 75 -9.64 11.02 7.44
C CYS A 75 -9.49 12.22 8.39
N GLN A 76 -8.73 13.25 8.05
CA GLN A 76 -8.54 14.40 8.93
C GLN A 76 -9.81 15.25 9.08
N VAL A 77 -10.61 15.35 8.02
CA VAL A 77 -11.83 16.17 7.99
C VAL A 77 -13.12 15.40 8.29
N SER A 78 -13.03 14.08 8.51
CA SER A 78 -14.20 13.25 8.81
C SER A 78 -14.63 13.33 10.29
N ASP A 79 -15.93 13.09 10.53
CA ASP A 79 -16.51 13.04 11.89
C ASP A 79 -15.89 11.92 12.75
N ASN A 80 -15.31 10.90 12.11
CA ASN A 80 -14.64 9.77 12.75
C ASN A 80 -13.10 9.82 12.63
N SER A 81 -12.51 11.02 12.54
CA SER A 81 -11.10 11.21 12.17
C SER A 81 -10.09 10.27 12.84
N LEU A 82 -10.18 10.08 14.16
CA LEU A 82 -9.27 9.19 14.90
C LEU A 82 -9.44 7.71 14.55
N ILE A 83 -10.68 7.25 14.33
CA ILE A 83 -10.95 5.86 13.91
C ILE A 83 -10.47 5.66 12.48
N CYS A 84 -10.73 6.63 11.61
CA CYS A 84 -10.30 6.61 10.21
C CYS A 84 -8.78 6.52 10.09
N GLN A 85 -8.03 7.38 10.78
CA GLN A 85 -6.56 7.36 10.76
C GLN A 85 -5.98 6.04 11.28
N ARG A 86 -6.53 5.48 12.36
CA ARG A 86 -6.06 4.17 12.89
C ARG A 86 -6.26 3.04 11.88
N ARG A 87 -7.42 3.00 11.22
CA ARG A 87 -7.70 2.00 10.18
C ARG A 87 -6.75 2.18 8.99
N LEU A 88 -6.60 3.41 8.52
CA LEU A 88 -5.73 3.74 7.40
C LEU A 88 -4.28 3.34 7.66
N ARG A 89 -3.73 3.66 8.85
CA ARG A 89 -2.41 3.22 9.29
C ARG A 89 -2.25 1.71 9.22
N ALA A 90 -3.12 0.96 9.90
CA ALA A 90 -3.04 -0.51 9.96
C ALA A 90 -3.07 -1.13 8.55
N ALA A 91 -3.79 -0.48 7.67
CA ALA A 91 -4.02 -0.97 6.34
C ALA A 91 -2.85 -0.63 5.39
N PHE A 92 -2.16 0.51 5.56
CA PHE A 92 -0.82 0.72 4.96
C PHE A 92 0.22 -0.28 5.46
N GLU A 93 0.27 -0.54 6.77
CA GLU A 93 1.21 -1.52 7.35
C GLU A 93 0.99 -2.93 6.77
N ALA A 94 -0.27 -3.33 6.62
CA ALA A 94 -0.64 -4.61 6.00
C ALA A 94 -0.19 -4.70 4.54
N ARG A 95 -0.44 -3.65 3.74
CA ARG A 95 -0.03 -3.61 2.32
C ARG A 95 1.48 -3.57 2.15
N ALA A 96 2.18 -2.82 3.01
CA ALA A 96 3.64 -2.84 3.05
C ALA A 96 4.17 -4.24 3.36
N ALA A 97 3.58 -4.95 4.32
CA ALA A 97 3.95 -6.34 4.63
C ALA A 97 3.71 -7.29 3.45
N GLN A 98 2.56 -7.18 2.78
CA GLN A 98 2.23 -8.01 1.61
C GLN A 98 3.19 -7.75 0.45
N MET A 99 3.44 -6.49 0.11
CA MET A 99 4.41 -6.16 -0.94
C MET A 99 5.80 -6.69 -0.62
N ARG A 100 6.28 -6.53 0.61
CA ARG A 100 7.58 -7.05 1.03
C ARG A 100 7.68 -8.56 0.88
N ALA A 101 6.61 -9.29 1.21
CA ALA A 101 6.55 -10.74 1.04
C ALA A 101 6.64 -11.19 -0.43
N LEU A 102 6.27 -10.33 -1.38
CA LEU A 102 6.37 -10.61 -2.82
C LEU A 102 7.75 -10.32 -3.40
N LEU A 103 8.57 -9.48 -2.74
CA LEU A 103 9.86 -9.06 -3.28
C LEU A 103 10.84 -10.24 -3.34
N SER A 104 11.46 -10.44 -4.51
CA SER A 104 12.56 -11.38 -4.66
C SER A 104 13.75 -10.94 -3.82
N ALA A 105 14.45 -11.87 -3.16
CA ALA A 105 15.70 -11.55 -2.48
C ALA A 105 16.70 -10.89 -3.44
N PRO A 106 17.49 -9.89 -3.00
CA PRO A 106 18.45 -9.22 -3.86
C PRO A 106 19.62 -10.12 -4.28
N ASP A 107 19.88 -11.19 -3.54
CA ASP A 107 20.92 -12.16 -3.85
C ASP A 107 20.62 -12.87 -5.19
N GLY A 108 21.51 -12.69 -6.17
CA GLY A 108 21.36 -13.25 -7.51
C GLY A 108 20.57 -12.38 -8.49
N VAL A 109 20.13 -11.18 -8.09
CA VAL A 109 19.57 -10.19 -9.02
C VAL A 109 20.71 -9.51 -9.77
N GLU A 110 20.72 -9.67 -11.10
CA GLU A 110 21.69 -9.03 -11.99
C GLU A 110 21.06 -7.84 -12.73
N GLY A 111 21.92 -6.92 -13.18
CA GLY A 111 21.52 -5.77 -13.99
C GLY A 111 21.97 -4.43 -13.42
N PRO A 112 21.82 -3.35 -14.20
CA PRO A 112 22.33 -2.02 -13.83
C PRO A 112 21.68 -1.43 -12.57
N LEU A 113 20.46 -1.84 -12.25
CA LEU A 113 19.73 -1.38 -11.06
C LEU A 113 19.92 -2.30 -9.84
N ALA A 114 20.63 -3.43 -9.95
CA ALA A 114 20.77 -4.38 -8.85
C ALA A 114 21.34 -3.76 -7.55
N PRO A 115 22.37 -2.89 -7.58
CA PRO A 115 22.85 -2.22 -6.37
C PRO A 115 21.81 -1.30 -5.72
N LEU A 116 20.98 -0.63 -6.53
CA LEU A 116 19.89 0.21 -6.03
C LEU A 116 18.77 -0.66 -5.46
N TYR A 117 18.39 -1.74 -6.15
CA TYR A 117 17.40 -2.70 -5.67
C TYR A 117 17.78 -3.26 -4.31
N ALA A 118 19.02 -3.70 -4.10
CA ALA A 118 19.47 -4.20 -2.80
C ALA A 118 19.31 -3.17 -1.67
N ARG A 119 19.59 -1.89 -1.93
CA ARG A 119 19.41 -0.80 -0.96
C ARG A 119 17.93 -0.55 -0.66
N VAL A 120 17.10 -0.42 -1.69
CA VAL A 120 15.67 -0.15 -1.52
C VAL A 120 14.95 -1.35 -0.89
N HIS A 121 15.32 -2.58 -1.26
CA HIS A 121 14.84 -3.80 -0.61
C HIS A 121 15.17 -3.80 0.90
N THR A 122 16.38 -3.39 1.26
CA THR A 122 16.79 -3.25 2.67
C THR A 122 15.96 -2.16 3.38
N LEU A 123 15.72 -1.02 2.73
CA LEU A 123 14.89 0.05 3.29
C LEU A 123 13.46 -0.43 3.55
N ALA A 124 12.84 -1.08 2.56
CA ALA A 124 11.48 -1.62 2.68
C ALA A 124 11.36 -2.62 3.85
N HIS A 125 12.35 -3.49 4.04
CA HIS A 125 12.35 -4.46 5.15
C HIS A 125 12.78 -3.86 6.50
N GLY A 126 13.37 -2.68 6.50
CA GLY A 126 13.77 -1.96 7.70
C GLY A 126 12.58 -1.29 8.41
N THR A 127 12.92 -0.55 9.46
CA THR A 127 12.00 0.37 10.14
C THR A 127 12.21 1.79 9.63
N ASN A 128 11.26 2.70 9.87
CA ASN A 128 11.53 4.12 9.69
C ASN A 128 12.58 4.58 10.72
N ALA A 129 13.16 5.75 10.52
CA ALA A 129 14.28 6.24 11.31
C ALA A 129 13.86 6.67 12.73
N GLY A 130 13.64 5.71 13.63
CA GLY A 130 13.32 5.98 15.04
C GLY A 130 11.93 6.58 15.28
N ASP A 131 11.71 7.17 16.45
CA ASP A 131 10.43 7.74 16.86
C ASP A 131 10.19 9.14 16.25
N ASP A 132 10.11 9.22 14.92
CA ASP A 132 9.78 10.45 14.19
C ASP A 132 8.46 11.10 14.66
N CYS A 133 7.59 10.29 15.28
CA CYS A 133 6.30 10.70 15.81
C CYS A 133 6.28 10.94 17.33
N ALA A 134 7.40 10.80 18.04
CA ALA A 134 7.46 11.07 19.48
C ALA A 134 7.24 12.55 19.82
N GLY A 135 6.61 12.80 20.97
CA GLY A 135 6.41 14.15 21.51
C GLY A 135 5.23 14.93 20.91
N TRP A 136 4.53 14.38 19.93
CA TRP A 136 3.30 14.97 19.40
C TRP A 136 2.08 14.68 20.29
N ASP A 137 1.08 15.56 20.22
CA ASP A 137 -0.25 15.27 20.80
C ASP A 137 -0.88 14.04 20.12
N TYR A 138 -1.84 13.40 20.77
CA TYR A 138 -2.43 12.15 20.29
C TYR A 138 -2.93 12.21 18.84
N ARG A 139 -3.57 13.31 18.43
CA ARG A 139 -4.14 13.43 17.08
C ARG A 139 -3.03 13.58 16.05
N ARG A 140 -2.03 14.41 16.33
CA ARG A 140 -0.90 14.62 15.42
C ARG A 140 0.04 13.41 15.37
N GLY A 141 0.26 12.74 16.49
CA GLY A 141 1.00 11.48 16.55
C GLY A 141 0.33 10.41 15.70
N LEU A 142 -0.99 10.26 15.78
CA LEU A 142 -1.72 9.31 14.95
C LEU A 142 -1.64 9.63 13.45
N TRP A 143 -1.70 10.91 13.06
CA TRP A 143 -1.48 11.31 11.66
C TRP A 143 -0.05 11.00 11.21
N CYS A 144 0.95 11.28 12.06
CA CYS A 144 2.35 10.98 11.78
C CYS A 144 2.57 9.47 11.61
N ASP A 145 1.96 8.64 12.45
CA ASP A 145 2.06 7.19 12.32
C ASP A 145 1.47 6.69 10.99
N SER A 146 0.31 7.23 10.57
CA SER A 146 -0.27 6.92 9.25
C SER A 146 0.68 7.33 8.13
N PHE A 147 1.31 8.50 8.23
CA PHE A 147 2.28 8.97 7.24
C PHE A 147 3.49 8.04 7.15
N GLN A 148 4.06 7.67 8.29
CA GLN A 148 5.19 6.75 8.38
C GLN A 148 4.85 5.35 7.82
N ALA A 149 3.62 4.87 8.04
CA ALA A 149 3.13 3.64 7.44
C ALA A 149 3.00 3.74 5.90
N ALA A 150 2.52 4.88 5.39
CA ALA A 150 2.44 5.13 3.95
C ALA A 150 3.83 5.17 3.29
N LEU A 151 4.82 5.80 3.94
CA LEU A 151 6.21 5.81 3.48
C LEU A 151 6.80 4.39 3.38
N LYS A 152 6.53 3.52 4.37
CA LYS A 152 6.99 2.13 4.28
C LYS A 152 6.33 1.35 3.16
N PHE A 153 5.07 1.64 2.86
CA PHE A 153 4.44 1.05 1.70
C PHE A 153 5.06 1.53 0.40
N GLU A 154 5.38 2.82 0.28
CA GLU A 154 6.06 3.38 -0.87
C GLU A 154 7.43 2.75 -1.11
N GLU A 155 8.24 2.56 -0.07
CA GLU A 155 9.54 1.90 -0.20
C GLU A 155 9.41 0.47 -0.74
N ALA A 156 8.38 -0.27 -0.33
CA ALA A 156 8.11 -1.61 -0.85
C ALA A 156 7.67 -1.58 -2.32
N VAL A 157 6.84 -0.59 -2.70
CA VAL A 157 6.45 -0.35 -4.10
C VAL A 157 7.65 0.07 -4.95
N TRP A 158 8.57 0.86 -4.40
CA TRP A 158 9.80 1.24 -5.07
C TRP A 158 10.68 0.02 -5.38
N ALA A 159 10.89 -0.86 -4.40
CA ALA A 159 11.61 -2.10 -4.62
C ALA A 159 10.95 -2.92 -5.74
N TRP A 160 9.62 -3.03 -5.74
CA TRP A 160 8.89 -3.72 -6.79
C TRP A 160 9.08 -3.08 -8.17
N GLN A 161 8.97 -1.74 -8.30
CA GLN A 161 9.17 -1.07 -9.60
C GLN A 161 10.59 -1.30 -10.15
N LEU A 162 11.61 -1.30 -9.28
CA LEU A 162 12.99 -1.64 -9.68
C LEU A 162 13.10 -3.09 -10.18
N ALA A 163 12.53 -4.04 -9.45
CA ALA A 163 12.52 -5.44 -9.85
C ALA A 163 11.73 -5.67 -11.14
N ARG A 164 10.62 -4.94 -11.33
CA ARG A 164 9.79 -4.94 -12.53
C ARG A 164 10.52 -4.42 -13.75
N LEU A 165 11.25 -3.30 -13.60
CA LEU A 165 12.10 -2.71 -14.64
C LEU A 165 13.24 -3.64 -15.06
N MET A 166 13.85 -4.37 -14.10
CA MET A 166 14.88 -5.37 -14.39
C MET A 166 14.33 -6.69 -14.95
N GLY A 167 13.00 -6.86 -15.02
CA GLY A 167 12.36 -8.10 -15.48
C GLY A 167 12.44 -9.27 -14.48
N VAL A 168 12.80 -9.00 -13.22
CA VAL A 168 12.91 -10.00 -12.15
C VAL A 168 11.53 -10.33 -11.56
N MET A 169 10.59 -9.39 -11.67
CA MET A 169 9.21 -9.57 -11.24
C MET A 169 8.24 -9.28 -12.38
N GLY A 170 7.07 -9.94 -12.35
CA GLY A 170 5.95 -9.64 -13.23
C GLY A 170 5.06 -8.50 -12.71
N PRO A 171 3.99 -8.16 -13.45
CA PRO A 171 2.95 -7.26 -12.99
C PRO A 171 2.35 -7.73 -11.66
N LEU A 172 1.91 -6.79 -10.82
CA LEU A 172 1.17 -7.13 -9.61
C LEU A 172 -0.24 -7.58 -9.95
N ASP A 173 -0.66 -8.63 -9.28
CA ASP A 173 -2.07 -8.99 -9.17
C ASP A 173 -2.67 -8.22 -7.98
N TRP A 174 -3.46 -7.19 -8.28
CA TRP A 174 -4.11 -6.35 -7.27
C TRP A 174 -5.23 -7.05 -6.52
N ASP A 175 -5.88 -8.03 -7.14
CA ASP A 175 -6.92 -8.82 -6.50
C ASP A 175 -6.29 -9.75 -5.47
N ALA A 176 -5.15 -10.37 -5.80
CA ALA A 176 -4.37 -11.16 -4.86
C ALA A 176 -3.81 -10.33 -3.69
N LEU A 177 -3.44 -9.06 -3.93
CA LEU A 177 -3.11 -8.15 -2.84
C LEU A 177 -4.36 -7.87 -2.00
N ALA A 178 -5.50 -7.54 -2.61
CA ALA A 178 -6.75 -7.23 -1.92
C ALA A 178 -7.18 -8.32 -0.93
N ASP A 179 -7.18 -9.58 -1.37
CA ASP A 179 -7.67 -10.75 -0.63
C ASP A 179 -6.81 -11.15 0.59
N LEU A 180 -5.53 -10.80 0.60
CA LEU A 180 -4.63 -11.04 1.74
C LEU A 180 -4.93 -10.14 2.95
N GLY A 181 -5.86 -9.17 2.81
CA GLY A 181 -6.34 -8.30 3.89
C GLY A 181 -7.52 -8.88 4.69
N ASP A 182 -8.24 -9.85 4.12
CA ASP A 182 -9.45 -10.44 4.72
C ASP A 182 -9.17 -11.73 5.51
N ALA A 183 -7.92 -12.21 5.47
CA ALA A 183 -7.47 -13.37 6.22
C ALA A 183 -7.07 -13.02 7.68
N ARG A 184 -7.97 -12.39 8.45
CA ARG A 184 -7.91 -12.34 9.93
C ARG A 184 -9.28 -12.31 10.58
#